data_AF-A0A0S8EYT7-F1
#
_entry.id   AF-A0A0S8EYT7-F1
#
_cell.length_a   1.000
_cell.length_b   1.000
_cell.length_c   1.000
_cell.angle_alpha   90.00
_cell.angle_beta   90.00
_cell.angle_gamma   90.00
#
_symmetry.space_group_name_H-M   'P 1'
#
loop_
_entity.id
_entity.type
_entity.pdbx_description
1 polymer ?
#
loop_
_entity_poly.entity_id
_entity_poly.type
_entity_poly.pdbx_seq_one_letter_code
_entity_poly.pdbx_strand_id
1 'polypeptide(L)' 'MYQTHDSLGIAASASYKSKYVSYVSIRANGIIAIGYTNEKTLSPKVTGKLLVYVPTNKGANLQWVVSTASTVPTKYRPKN' A
#
# COMPACT_ATOMS: atom_id res chain seq x y z
N MET A 1 -0.07 14.83 13.73
CA MET A 1 -1.29 15.01 12.92
C MET A 1 -1.40 13.82 11.97
N TYR A 2 -2.55 13.15 11.88
CA TYR A 2 -2.72 12.03 10.93
C TYR A 2 -2.92 12.62 9.53
N GLN A 3 -2.09 12.23 8.57
CA GLN A 3 -2.28 12.63 7.17
C GLN A 3 -3.47 11.84 6.60
N THR A 4 -4.46 12.56 6.10
CA THR A 4 -5.60 12.02 5.35
C THR A 4 -5.47 12.37 3.88
N HIS A 5 -6.17 11.65 3.01
CA HIS A 5 -6.23 11.96 1.58
C HIS A 5 -6.66 13.42 1.34
N ASP A 6 -7.65 13.88 2.11
CA ASP A 6 -8.17 15.24 2.04
C ASP A 6 -7.12 16.29 2.46
N SER A 7 -6.44 16.06 3.59
CA SER A 7 -5.39 16.98 4.07
C SER A 7 -4.19 17.11 3.13
N LEU A 8 -4.01 16.14 2.23
CA LEU A 8 -2.95 16.10 1.23
C LEU A 8 -3.41 16.63 -0.14
N GLY A 9 -4.70 16.98 -0.29
CA GLY A 9 -5.26 17.44 -1.57
C GLY A 9 -5.26 16.36 -2.65
N ILE A 10 -5.33 15.08 -2.28
CA ILE A 10 -5.33 13.95 -3.21
C ILE A 10 -6.68 13.24 -3.23
N ALA A 11 -6.92 12.45 -4.27
CA ALA A 11 -8.18 11.72 -4.42
C ALA A 11 -8.43 10.75 -3.25
N ALA A 12 -9.70 10.47 -2.97
CA ALA A 12 -10.09 9.51 -1.93
C ALA A 12 -9.49 8.11 -2.16
N SER A 13 -9.32 7.34 -1.08
CA SER A 13 -8.61 6.05 -1.11
C SER A 13 -9.20 5.03 -2.08
N ALA A 14 -10.52 4.95 -2.15
CA ALA A 14 -11.26 4.06 -3.04
C ALA A 14 -11.23 4.51 -4.52
N SER A 15 -10.79 5.73 -4.81
CA SER A 15 -10.64 6.22 -6.19
C SER A 15 -9.44 5.57 -6.89
N TYR A 16 -8.44 5.13 -6.13
CA TYR A 16 -7.30 4.38 -6.64
C TYR A 16 -7.61 2.89 -6.80
N LYS A 17 -8.38 2.56 -7.83
CA LYS A 17 -8.82 1.18 -8.14
C LYS A 17 -8.33 0.72 -9.51
N SER A 18 -8.07 -0.58 -9.64
CA SER A 18 -7.72 -1.24 -10.90
C SER A 18 -8.18 -2.69 -10.88
N LYS A 19 -7.87 -3.47 -11.92
CA LYS A 19 -8.25 -4.90 -11.98
C LYS A 19 -7.84 -5.68 -10.72
N TYR A 20 -6.65 -5.40 -10.18
CA TYR A 20 -6.11 -6.16 -9.04
C TYR A 20 -6.03 -5.36 -7.73
N VAL A 21 -6.32 -4.05 -7.75
CA VAL A 21 -6.24 -3.18 -6.57
C VAL A 21 -7.63 -2.63 -6.26
N SER A 22 -8.07 -2.80 -5.01
CA SER A 22 -9.36 -2.32 -4.54
C SER A 22 -9.30 -0.91 -3.95
N TYR A 23 -8.19 -0.55 -3.31
CA TYR A 23 -7.94 0.80 -2.80
C TYR A 23 -6.45 1.05 -2.55
N VAL A 24 -6.10 2.33 -2.46
CA VAL A 24 -4.82 2.79 -1.92
C VAL A 24 -5.10 3.78 -0.80
N SER A 25 -4.58 3.53 0.39
CA SER A 25 -4.80 4.39 1.57
C SER A 25 -3.49 4.98 2.08
N ILE A 26 -3.51 6.25 2.47
CA ILE A 26 -2.45 6.89 3.24
C ILE A 26 -2.83 6.87 4.71
N ARG A 27 -1.92 6.38 5.55
CA ARG A 27 -2.04 6.31 7.00
C ARG A 27 -1.11 7.33 7.65
N ALA A 28 -1.02 7.28 8.99
CA ALA A 28 -0.09 8.10 9.76
C ALA A 28 1.33 8.06 9.16
N ASN A 29 2.03 9.20 9.25
CA ASN A 29 3.42 9.34 8.82
C ASN A 29 3.68 8.97 7.35
N GLY A 30 2.65 9.10 6.49
CA GLY A 30 2.78 8.86 5.04
C GLY A 30 2.89 7.38 4.67
N ILE A 31 2.54 6.46 5.56
CA ILE A 31 2.51 5.02 5.26
C ILE A 31 1.45 4.75 4.19
N ILE A 32 1.84 4.06 3.13
CA ILE A 32 0.95 3.69 2.02
C ILE A 32 0.53 2.24 2.21
N ALA A 33 -0.78 1.98 2.23
CA ALA A 33 -1.34 0.65 2.33
C ALA A 33 -2.26 0.38 1.14
N ILE A 34 -1.93 -0.68 0.38
CA ILE A 34 -2.58 -1.08 -0.87
C ILE A 34 -3.38 -2.35 -0.61
N GLY A 35 -4.69 -2.29 -0.83
CA GLY A 35 -5.57 -3.46 -0.76
C GLY A 35 -5.69 -4.14 -2.12
N TYR A 36 -5.43 -5.45 -2.18
CA TYR A 36 -5.70 -6.24 -3.38
C TYR A 36 -7.16 -6.67 -3.45
N THR A 37 -7.71 -6.68 -4.67
CA THR A 37 -9.07 -7.16 -4.94
C THR A 37 -9.18 -8.66 -4.68
N ASN A 38 -10.38 -9.11 -4.33
CA ASN A 38 -10.76 -10.53 -4.33
C ASN A 38 -11.02 -11.03 -5.76
N GLU A 39 -9.99 -11.01 -6.60
CA GLU A 39 -10.08 -11.33 -8.03
C GLU A 39 -9.65 -12.79 -8.27
N LYS A 40 -10.42 -13.56 -9.05
CA LYS A 40 -10.16 -15.00 -9.29
C LYS A 40 -8.88 -15.24 -10.07
N THR A 41 -8.52 -14.31 -10.96
CA THR A 41 -7.29 -14.39 -11.75
C THR A 41 -6.04 -13.98 -10.96
N LEU A 42 -6.20 -13.43 -9.75
CA LEU A 42 -5.10 -13.13 -8.85
C LEU A 42 -4.76 -14.38 -8.01
N SER A 43 -3.47 -14.57 -7.70
CA SER A 43 -3.02 -15.68 -6.85
C SER A 43 -3.84 -15.76 -5.56
N PRO A 44 -4.35 -16.95 -5.16
CA PRO A 44 -5.07 -17.14 -3.91
C PRO A 44 -4.26 -16.74 -2.67
N LYS A 45 -2.93 -16.64 -2.81
CA LYS A 45 -2.04 -16.21 -1.73
C LYS A 45 -1.92 -14.68 -1.59
N VAL A 46 -2.46 -13.91 -2.54
CA VAL A 46 -2.40 -12.44 -2.62
C VAL A 46 -3.79 -11.80 -2.62
N THR A 47 -4.80 -12.50 -3.14
CA THR A 47 -6.20 -12.02 -3.18
C THR A 47 -6.70 -11.58 -1.81
N GLY A 48 -7.33 -10.40 -1.75
CA GLY A 48 -7.83 -9.78 -0.51
C GLY A 48 -6.77 -9.33 0.50
N LYS A 49 -5.48 -9.41 0.17
CA LYS A 49 -4.38 -9.08 1.09
C LYS A 49 -3.92 -7.64 0.97
N LEU A 50 -3.00 -7.26 1.87
CA LEU A 50 -2.46 -5.93 2.00
C LEU A 50 -0.95 -5.91 1.72
N LEU A 51 -0.52 -4.93 0.92
CA LEU A 51 0.88 -4.54 0.80
C LEU A 51 1.06 -3.15 1.43
N VAL A 52 2.06 -3.01 2.29
CA VAL A 52 2.31 -1.79 3.06
C VAL A 52 3.71 -1.27 2.80
N TYR A 53 3.81 -0.02 2.36
CA TYR A 53 5.05 0.72 2.22
C TYR A 53 5.18 1.74 3.36
N VAL A 54 6.32 1.72 4.02
CA VAL A 54 6.68 2.68 5.07
C VAL A 54 7.77 3.59 4.53
N PRO A 55 7.57 4.92 4.56
CA PRO A 55 8.64 5.85 4.24
C PRO A 55 9.64 5.86 5.39
N THR A 56 10.92 5.83 5.03
CA THR A 56 12.04 5.91 5.95
C THR A 56 12.99 7.01 5.50
N ASN A 57 13.59 7.70 6.46
CA ASN A 57 14.60 8.70 6.16
C ASN A 57 15.87 8.00 5.65
N LYS A 58 16.41 8.49 4.53
CA LYS A 58 17.70 8.09 3.98
C LYS A 58 18.54 9.34 3.68
N GLY A 59 18.89 10.05 4.75
CA GLY A 59 19.59 11.34 4.67
C GLY A 59 18.69 12.41 4.05
N ALA A 60 19.15 13.03 2.96
CA ALA A 60 18.37 14.02 2.21
C ALA A 60 17.27 13.40 1.33
N ASN A 61 17.12 12.08 1.31
CA ASN A 61 16.15 11.36 0.49
C ASN A 61 15.15 10.55 1.35
N LEU A 62 14.04 10.17 0.73
CA LEU A 62 13.13 9.16 1.26
C LEU A 62 13.43 7.80 0.63
N GLN A 63 13.40 6.76 1.46
CA GLN A 63 13.38 5.38 1.01
C GLN A 63 12.06 4.74 1.42
N TRP A 64 11.42 4.03 0.48
CA TRP A 64 10.23 3.25 0.76
C TRP A 64 10.62 1.80 1.04
N VAL A 65 10.11 1.25 2.13
CA VAL A 65 10.39 -0.12 2.56
C VAL A 65 9.09 -0.89 2.67
N VAL A 66 9.07 -2.11 2.17
CA VAL A 66 7.90 -2.98 2.33
C VAL A 66 7.85 -3.49 3.77
N SER A 67 6.81 -3.10 4.51
CA SER A 67 6.65 -3.41 5.93
C SER A 67 6.31 -4.86 6.19
N THR A 68 6.74 -5.36 7.36
CA THR A 68 6.33 -6.65 7.92
C THR A 68 4.82 -6.71 8.22
N ALA A 69 4.16 -5.56 8.37
CA ALA A 69 2.70 -5.47 8.49
C ALA A 69 1.94 -5.83 7.20
N SER A 70 2.64 -5.98 6.07
CA SER A 70 2.06 -6.51 4.84
C SER A 70 1.62 -7.96 5.05
N THR A 71 0.42 -8.32 4.58
CA THR A 71 -0.10 -9.69 4.68
C THR A 71 0.15 -10.53 3.42
N VAL A 72 0.47 -9.87 2.30
CA VAL A 72 0.99 -10.53 1.09
C VAL A 72 2.27 -11.29 1.46
N PRO A 73 2.45 -12.58 1.09
CA PRO A 73 3.68 -13.32 1.44
C PRO A 73 4.92 -12.73 0.76
N THR A 74 6.08 -12.83 1.41
CA THR A 74 7.35 -12.23 0.95
C THR A 74 7.72 -12.58 -0.48
N LYS A 75 7.50 -13.83 -0.90
CA LYS A 75 7.76 -14.27 -2.29
C LYS A 75 6.93 -13.55 -3.36
N TYR A 76 5.83 -12.89 -2.98
CA TYR A 76 4.95 -12.12 -3.88
C TYR A 76 5.11 -10.60 -3.70
N ARG A 77 6.07 -10.16 -2.88
CA ARG A 77 6.40 -8.74 -2.72
C ARG A 77 7.50 -8.37 -3.74
N PRO A 78 7.59 -7.10 -4.15
CA PRO A 78 8.76 -6.62 -4.88
C PRO A 78 10.04 -6.97 -4.12
N LYS A 79 11.07 -7.40 -4.87
CA LYS A 79 12.40 -7.59 -4.30
C LYS A 79 12.99 -6.20 -4.02
N ASN A 80 13.55 -6.02 -2.84
CA ASN A 80 14.34 -4.84 -2.50
C ASN A 80 15.69 -4.91 -3.24
#